data_AF-A0A8X6FMI6-F1
#
_entry.id   AF-A0A8X6FMI6-F1
#
_cell.length_a   1.000
_cell.length_b   1.000
_cell.length_c   1.000
_cell.angle_alpha   90.00
_cell.angle_beta   90.00
_cell.angle_gamma   90.00
#
_symmetry.space_group_name_H-M   'P 1'
#
loop_
_entity.id
_entity.type
_entity.pdbx_description
1 polymer ?
#
loop_
_entity_poly.entity_id
_entity_poly.type
_entity_poly.pdbx_seq_one_letter_code
_entity_poly.pdbx_strand_id
1 'polypeptide(L)'
;MNVGSGFLSAFAPSFAMFAILRFFTAVGAAGFYTVSFVILIEMVSPMYRSMVGVAINFGWCLAFISLPGVAWIIRDWFWLQLAVTLPKLLFISVFW
;
A
#
# COMPACT_ATOMS: atom_id res chain seq x y z
N MET A 1 7.78 7.48 -4.97
CA MET A 1 7.45 8.56 -4.01
C MET A 1 6.89 8.10 -2.65
N ASN A 2 6.47 6.84 -2.46
CA ASN A 2 5.79 6.41 -1.21
C ASN A 2 6.71 5.96 -0.05
N VAL A 3 8.02 5.85 -0.28
CA VAL A 3 8.97 5.35 0.73
C VAL A 3 9.55 6.50 1.58
N GLY A 4 9.82 7.64 0.94
CA GLY A 4 10.38 8.83 1.63
C GLY A 4 9.42 9.42 2.66
N SER A 5 8.12 9.40 2.39
CA SER A 5 7.07 9.84 3.34
C SER A 5 6.92 8.92 4.55
N GLY A 6 7.23 7.63 4.42
CA GLY A 6 7.30 6.68 5.55
C GLY A 6 8.46 7.00 6.50
N PHE A 7 9.61 7.42 5.96
CA PHE A 7 10.75 7.87 6.75
C PHE A 7 10.52 9.25 7.40
N LEU A 8 9.87 10.18 6.69
CA LEU A 8 9.55 11.52 7.21
C LEU A 8 8.47 11.50 8.30
N SER A 9 7.54 10.54 8.27
CA SER A 9 6.51 10.39 9.32
C SER A 9 7.05 9.80 10.62
N ALA A 10 8.16 9.06 10.56
CA ALA A 10 8.86 8.52 11.72
C ALA A 10 9.64 9.61 12.51
N PHE A 11 9.96 10.73 11.85
CA PHE A 11 10.73 11.86 12.40
C PHE A 11 9.92 13.14 12.58
N ALA A 12 8.60 13.14 12.33
CA ALA A 12 7.77 14.34 12.42
C ALA A 12 7.24 14.54 13.86
N PRO A 13 7.75 15.52 14.63
CA PRO A 13 7.22 15.85 15.96
C PRO A 13 5.86 16.56 15.93
N SER A 14 5.21 16.71 14.76
CA SER A 14 3.96 17.46 14.59
C SER A 14 2.91 16.72 13.75
N PHE A 15 1.69 16.62 14.28
CA PHE A 15 0.54 15.93 13.67
C PHE A 15 0.19 16.46 12.25
N ALA A 16 0.43 17.75 12.00
CA ALA A 16 0.17 18.38 10.71
C ALA A 16 1.06 17.82 9.58
N MET A 17 2.34 17.59 9.86
CA MET A 17 3.28 17.05 8.86
C MET A 17 2.98 15.58 8.54
N PHE A 18 2.58 14.81 9.57
CA PHE A 18 2.06 13.45 9.38
C PHE A 18 0.82 13.43 8.47
N ALA A 19 -0.14 14.32 8.71
CA ALA A 19 -1.37 14.40 7.92
C ALA A 19 -1.10 14.72 6.43
N ILE A 20 -0.21 15.68 6.15
CA ILE A 20 0.14 16.07 4.77
C ILE A 20 0.83 14.90 4.02
N LEU A 21 1.80 14.24 4.66
CA LEU A 21 2.49 13.09 4.07
C LEU A 21 1.53 11.92 3.85
N ARG A 22 0.59 11.69 4.77
CA ARG A 22 -0.45 10.67 4.63
C ARG A 22 -1.40 10.97 3.48
N PHE A 23 -1.73 12.24 3.26
CA PHE A 23 -2.55 12.68 2.14
C PHE A 23 -1.87 12.40 0.80
N PHE A 24 -0.62 12.84 0.61
CA PHE A 24 0.11 12.59 -0.63
C PHE A 24 0.33 11.09 -0.91
N THR A 25 0.60 10.30 0.13
CA THR A 25 0.72 8.84 -0.02
C THR A 25 -0.61 8.18 -0.36
N ALA A 26 -1.73 8.63 0.22
CA ALA A 26 -3.05 8.13 -0.11
C ALA A 26 -3.43 8.45 -1.57
N VAL A 27 -3.18 9.67 -2.02
CA VAL A 27 -3.42 10.09 -3.42
C VAL A 27 -2.56 9.26 -4.38
N GLY A 28 -1.27 9.11 -4.09
CA GLY A 28 -0.37 8.29 -4.89
C GLY A 28 -0.78 6.82 -4.95
N ALA A 29 -1.21 6.24 -3.82
CA ALA A 29 -1.68 4.86 -3.75
C ALA A 29 -2.98 4.64 -4.54
N ALA A 30 -3.94 5.57 -4.44
CA ALA A 30 -5.20 5.50 -5.19
C ALA A 30 -4.94 5.56 -6.72
N GLY A 31 -4.06 6.46 -7.17
CA GLY A 31 -3.65 6.53 -8.57
C GLY A 31 -2.99 5.25 -9.06
N PHE A 32 -2.05 4.70 -8.29
CA PHE A 32 -1.38 3.43 -8.62
C PHE A 32 -2.36 2.26 -8.73
N TYR A 33 -3.32 2.17 -7.81
CA TYR A 33 -4.34 1.12 -7.82
C TYR A 33 -5.20 1.19 -9.08
N THR A 34 -5.70 2.38 -9.42
CA THR A 34 -6.51 2.59 -10.62
C THR A 34 -5.75 2.22 -11.90
N VAL A 35 -4.51 2.70 -12.06
CA VAL A 35 -3.71 2.38 -13.26
C VAL A 35 -3.42 0.88 -13.35
N SER A 36 -3.07 0.23 -12.24
CA SER A 36 -2.80 -1.22 -12.22
C SER A 36 -4.04 -2.03 -12.56
N PHE A 37 -5.21 -1.62 -12.04
CA PHE A 37 -6.48 -2.26 -12.35
C PHE A 37 -6.83 -2.13 -13.84
N VAL A 38 -6.68 -0.92 -14.40
CA VAL A 38 -6.96 -0.66 -15.83
C VAL A 38 -6.06 -1.53 -16.73
N ILE A 39 -4.75 -1.57 -16.47
CA ILE A 39 -3.82 -2.39 -17.26
C ILE A 39 -4.21 -3.88 -17.21
N LEU A 40 -4.61 -4.39 -16.04
CA LEU A 40 -5.02 -5.80 -15.90
C LEU A 40 -6.28 -6.14 -16.69
N ILE A 41 -7.28 -5.26 -16.71
CA ILE A 41 -8.52 -5.50 -17.48
C ILE A 41 -8.31 -5.30 -19.00
N GLU A 42 -7.31 -4.53 -19.40
CA GLU A 42 -6.91 -4.35 -20.80
C GLU A 42 -6.17 -5.59 -21.35
N MET A 43 -5.35 -6.24 -20.52
CA MET A 43 -4.60 -7.45 -20.89
C MET A 43 -5.48 -8.71 -20.95
N VAL A 44 -6.70 -8.65 -20.40
CA VAL A 44 -7.59 -9.80 -20.25
C VAL A 44 -8.75 -9.74 -21.23
N SER A 45 -9.00 -10.86 -21.91
CA SER A 45 -10.13 -11.02 -22.83
C SER A 45 -11.48 -10.75 -22.13
N PRO A 46 -12.48 -10.16 -22.81
CA PRO A 46 -13.71 -9.65 -22.18
C PRO A 46 -14.46 -10.66 -21.29
N MET A 47 -14.34 -11.95 -21.61
CA MET A 47 -14.98 -13.05 -20.89
C MET A 47 -14.47 -13.24 -19.45
N TYR A 48 -13.22 -12.87 -19.15
CA TYR A 48 -12.59 -13.14 -17.84
C TYR A 48 -12.50 -11.89 -16.93
N ARG A 49 -12.95 -10.72 -17.41
CA ARG A 49 -12.82 -9.44 -16.68
C ARG A 49 -13.46 -9.47 -15.30
N SER A 50 -14.64 -10.08 -15.15
CA SER A 50 -15.33 -10.19 -13.86
C SER A 50 -14.55 -11.04 -12.87
N MET A 51 -13.98 -12.16 -13.32
CA MET A 51 -13.20 -13.07 -12.48
C MET A 51 -11.89 -12.44 -12.02
N VAL A 52 -11.20 -11.71 -12.91
CA VAL A 52 -9.98 -10.97 -12.57
C VAL A 52 -10.26 -9.82 -11.62
N GLY A 53 -11.36 -9.09 -11.81
CA GLY A 53 -11.78 -8.04 -10.87
C GLY A 53 -12.04 -8.57 -9.46
N VAL A 54 -12.67 -9.75 -9.35
CA VAL A 54 -12.86 -10.42 -8.05
C VAL A 54 -11.53 -10.84 -7.44
N ALA A 55 -10.61 -11.42 -8.22
CA ALA A 55 -9.29 -11.83 -7.74
C ALA A 55 -8.48 -10.65 -7.16
N ILE A 56 -8.52 -9.48 -7.81
CA ILE A 56 -7.86 -8.26 -7.31
C ILE A 56 -8.45 -7.82 -5.97
N ASN A 57 -9.79 -7.82 -5.85
CA ASN A 57 -10.47 -7.48 -4.60
C ASN A 57 -10.15 -8.48 -3.48
N PHE A 58 -10.03 -9.78 -3.78
CA PHE A 58 -9.60 -10.78 -2.81
C PHE A 58 -8.19 -10.50 -2.28
N GLY A 59 -7.25 -10.15 -3.16
CA GLY A 59 -5.90 -9.74 -2.74
C GLY A 59 -5.93 -8.53 -1.81
N TRP A 60 -6.80 -7.55 -2.10
CA TRP A 60 -6.99 -6.38 -1.24
C TRP A 60 -7.56 -6.74 0.14
N CYS A 61 -8.58 -7.60 0.19
CA CYS A 61 -9.15 -8.09 1.44
C CYS A 61 -8.11 -8.83 2.30
N LEU A 62 -7.31 -9.71 1.69
CA LEU A 62 -6.23 -10.43 2.38
C LEU A 62 -5.18 -9.46 2.95
N ALA A 63 -4.81 -8.43 2.21
CA ALA A 63 -3.91 -7.38 2.69
C ALA A 63 -4.51 -6.60 3.87
N PHE A 64 -5.81 -6.28 3.82
CA PHE A 64 -6.51 -5.59 4.91
C PHE A 64 -6.63 -6.44 6.18
N ILE A 65 -6.85 -7.75 6.06
CA ILE A 65 -6.97 -8.67 7.20
C ILE A 65 -5.61 -8.98 7.82
N SER A 66 -4.53 -9.01 7.03
CA SER A 66 -3.19 -9.24 7.57
C SER A 66 -2.63 -8.04 8.34
N LEU A 67 -3.01 -6.81 7.99
CA LEU A 67 -2.61 -5.57 8.68
C LEU A 67 -2.85 -5.58 10.21
N PRO A 68 -4.07 -5.87 10.72
CA PRO A 68 -4.32 -5.93 12.15
C PRO A 68 -3.57 -7.09 12.84
N GLY A 69 -3.28 -8.18 12.12
CA GLY A 69 -2.43 -9.26 12.64
C GLY A 69 -1.01 -8.78 12.97
N VAL A 70 -0.42 -7.95 12.09
CA VAL A 70 0.89 -7.33 12.34
C VAL A 70 0.80 -6.26 13.44
N ALA A 71 -0.28 -5.48 13.46
CA ALA A 71 -0.52 -4.48 14.50
C ALA A 71 -0.67 -5.08 15.91
N TRP A 72 -1.12 -6.34 16.02
CA TRP A 72 -1.26 -7.00 17.31
C TRP A 72 0.09 -7.40 17.92
N ILE A 73 1.07 -7.74 17.06
CA ILE A 73 2.43 -8.14 17.47
C ILE A 73 3.28 -6.90 17.81
N ILE A 74 3.08 -5.79 17.09
CA ILE A 74 3.88 -4.57 17.22
C ILE A 74 2.99 -3.44 17.71
N ARG A 75 3.03 -3.15 19.01
CA ARG A 75 2.18 -2.13 19.65
C ARG A 75 2.70 -0.70 19.46
N ASP A 76 3.98 -0.55 19.14
CA ASP A 76 4.61 0.74 18.89
C ASP A 76 4.37 1.22 17.46
N TRP A 77 3.78 2.41 17.34
CA TRP A 77 3.38 3.01 16.07
C TRP A 77 4.54 3.16 15.07
N PHE A 78 5.74 3.47 15.56
CA PHE A 78 6.96 3.62 14.75
C PHE A 78 7.35 2.30 14.08
N TRP A 79 7.44 1.23 14.87
CA TRP A 79 7.81 -0.11 14.40
C TRP A 79 6.74 -0.68 13.47
N LEU A 80 5.47 -0.35 13.70
CA LEU A 80 4.36 -0.74 12.84
C LEU A 80 4.47 -0.08 11.46
N GLN A 81 4.79 1.21 11.40
CA GLN A 81 5.01 1.90 10.11
C GLN A 81 6.22 1.33 9.35
N LEU A 82 7.30 0.97 10.06
CA LEU A 82 8.48 0.37 9.45
C LEU A 82 8.18 -1.03 8.91
N ALA A 83 7.47 -1.86 9.69
CA ALA A 83 7.04 -3.20 9.28
C ALA A 83 6.15 -3.18 8.04
N VAL A 84 5.26 -2.19 7.90
CA VAL A 84 4.41 -2.04 6.71
C VAL A 84 5.21 -1.52 5.50
N THR A 85 6.30 -0.79 5.72
CA THR A 85 7.14 -0.21 4.63
C THR A 85 8.20 -1.18 4.13
N LEU A 86 8.67 -2.10 4.97
CA LEU A 86 9.64 -3.16 4.63
C LEU A 86 9.25 -4.01 3.40
N PRO A 87 8.04 -4.61 3.31
CA PRO A 87 7.67 -5.41 2.15
C PRO A 87 7.62 -4.57 0.86
N LYS A 88 7.23 -3.29 0.95
CA LYS A 88 7.24 -2.37 -0.20
C LYS A 88 8.66 -2.06 -0.68
N LEU A 89 9.61 -1.93 0.24
CA LEU A 89 11.03 -1.76 -0.06
C LEU A 89 11.65 -3.00 -0.70
N LEU A 90 11.35 -4.19 -0.17
CA LEU A 90 11.82 -5.46 -0.71
C LEU A 90 11.35 -5.68 -2.14
N PHE A 91 10.08 -5.38 -2.43
CA PHE A 91 9.56 -5.43 -3.80
C PHE A 91 10.33 -4.50 -4.76
N ILE A 92 10.68 -3.29 -4.32
CA ILE A 92 11.47 -2.37 -5.16
C ILE A 92 12.89 -2.90 -5.40
N SER A 93 13.54 -3.48 -4.39
CA SER A 93 14.90 -4.03 -4.54
C SER A 93 14.98 -5.31 -5.37
N VAL A 94 13.89 -6.08 -5.46
CA VAL A 94 13.85 -7.34 -6.23
C VAL A 94 13.47 -7.07 -7.70
N PHE A 95 12.70 -6.01 -7.98
CA PHE A 95 12.23 -5.65 -9.31
C PHE A 95 13.06 -4.55 -10.02
N TRP A 96 14.13 -4.06 -9.38
CA TRP A 96 15.16 -3.22 -10.00
C TRP A 96 16.39 -4.09 -10.30
#